data_AF-A0AAE1HPR8-F1
#
_entry.id   AF-A0AAE1HPR8-F1
#
_cell.length_a   1.000
_cell.length_b   1.000
_cell.length_c   1.000
_cell.angle_alpha   90.00
_cell.angle_beta   90.00
_cell.angle_gamma   90.00
#
_symmetry.space_group_name_H-M   'P 1'
#
loop_
_entity.id
_entity.type
_entity.pdbx_description
1 polymer ?
#
loop_
_entity_poly.entity_id
_entity_poly.type
_entity_poly.pdbx_seq_one_letter_code
_entity_poly.pdbx_strand_id
1 'polypeptide(L)'
;MDSPPAEAPPPREMSVFDLSCSDPGELQEEKAVALQEAQGAVRLINLYCYRDPAWGLELLQRAAPTVERLWVFGAREPHLRAVHAMPRLRRLYVHCNEDLDAAPPELGALPPVHSGLRWLCVYRLPRATLQSLLQAHAGTLEELVMWAGDRGEEEWPESCNDLHSLLGRCGLRALRRLVLRRWDWAYHHRREGCREQLAAVRAALPGVQQVLCGRCDHDHEPEEEC
;
A
#
# COMPACT_ATOMS: atom_id res chain seq x y z
N MET A 1 -27.81 8.12 37.34
CA MET A 1 -28.17 7.69 35.98
C MET A 1 -27.06 8.17 35.08
N ASP A 2 -26.12 7.30 34.74
CA ASP A 2 -25.02 7.63 33.83
C ASP A 2 -25.56 7.72 32.41
N SER A 3 -25.36 8.88 31.78
CA SER A 3 -25.66 9.06 30.36
C SER A 3 -24.73 8.15 29.54
N PRO A 4 -25.26 7.43 28.54
CA PRO A 4 -24.41 6.60 27.68
C PRO A 4 -23.35 7.48 27.00
N PRO A 5 -22.11 6.99 26.86
CA PRO A 5 -21.05 7.73 26.20
C PRO A 5 -21.48 8.07 24.77
N ALA A 6 -21.40 9.35 24.43
CA ALA A 6 -21.74 9.84 23.10
C ALA A 6 -20.93 9.08 22.05
N GLU A 7 -21.63 8.40 21.14
CA GLU A 7 -21.03 7.67 20.04
C GLU A 7 -20.32 8.65 19.12
N ALA A 8 -19.03 8.42 18.87
CA ALA A 8 -18.24 9.29 18.00
C ALA A 8 -18.83 9.24 16.57
N PRO A 9 -18.96 10.38 15.87
CA PRO A 9 -19.46 10.41 14.51
C PRO A 9 -18.58 9.51 13.61
N PRO A 10 -19.18 8.85 12.61
CA PRO A 10 -18.44 7.96 11.72
C PRO A 10 -17.29 8.70 11.03
N PRO A 11 -16.15 8.04 10.80
CA PRO A 11 -15.00 8.66 10.15
C PRO A 11 -15.37 9.17 8.76
N ARG A 12 -14.96 10.40 8.44
CA ARG A 12 -15.25 11.03 7.14
C ARG A 12 -14.51 10.30 6.02
N GLU A 13 -15.25 9.52 5.25
CA GLU A 13 -14.79 8.84 4.04
C GLU A 13 -15.01 9.72 2.82
N MET A 14 -14.03 9.72 1.91
CA MET A 14 -14.05 10.43 0.65
C MET A 14 -13.59 9.49 -0.46
N SER A 15 -14.48 9.22 -1.42
CA SER A 15 -14.14 8.54 -2.67
C SER A 15 -14.01 9.58 -3.77
N VAL A 16 -12.94 9.49 -4.56
CA VAL A 16 -12.67 10.44 -5.65
C VAL A 16 -12.51 9.75 -7.01
N PHE A 17 -13.14 8.58 -7.16
CA PHE A 17 -13.04 7.77 -8.39
C PHE A 17 -13.35 8.59 -9.65
N ASP A 18 -14.54 9.18 -9.72
CA ASP A 18 -15.00 9.93 -10.91
C ASP A 18 -14.11 11.14 -11.21
N LEU A 19 -13.74 11.91 -10.16
CA LEU A 19 -12.89 13.10 -10.29
C LEU A 19 -11.45 12.77 -10.69
N SER A 20 -10.90 11.67 -10.17
CA SER A 20 -9.53 11.24 -10.47
C SER A 20 -9.41 10.55 -11.83
N CYS A 21 -10.53 10.09 -12.40
CA CYS A 21 -10.58 9.54 -13.74
C CYS A 21 -10.80 10.60 -14.83
N SER A 22 -11.22 11.82 -14.47
CA SER A 22 -11.45 12.91 -15.43
C SER A 22 -10.16 13.63 -15.81
N ASP A 23 -10.14 14.19 -17.02
CA ASP A 23 -8.99 14.92 -17.51
C ASP A 23 -8.76 16.24 -16.73
N PRO A 24 -7.56 16.86 -16.76
CA PRO A 24 -7.27 18.07 -15.98
C PRO A 24 -8.16 19.29 -16.27
N GLY A 25 -8.82 19.32 -17.44
CA GLY A 25 -9.77 20.37 -17.82
C GLY A 25 -11.22 20.12 -17.40
N GLU A 26 -11.53 18.92 -16.91
CA GLU A 26 -12.90 18.49 -16.63
C GLU A 26 -13.21 18.56 -15.13
N LEU A 27 -14.47 18.82 -14.80
CA LEU A 27 -15.00 18.83 -13.43
C LEU A 27 -14.21 19.77 -12.50
N GLN A 28 -13.79 20.94 -13.00
CA GLN A 28 -12.90 21.84 -12.26
C GLN A 28 -13.53 22.36 -10.96
N GLU A 29 -14.83 22.65 -10.97
CA GLU A 29 -15.56 23.11 -9.79
C GLU A 29 -15.66 22.00 -8.75
N GLU A 30 -16.00 20.78 -9.16
CA GLU A 30 -16.09 19.61 -8.29
C GLU A 30 -14.72 19.19 -7.74
N LYS A 31 -13.68 19.26 -8.57
CA LYS A 31 -12.27 19.07 -8.16
C LYS A 31 -11.86 20.10 -7.11
N ALA A 32 -12.26 21.37 -7.27
CA ALA A 32 -11.98 22.41 -6.29
C ALA A 32 -12.71 22.18 -4.96
N VAL A 33 -13.98 21.76 -5.00
CA VAL A 33 -14.74 21.37 -3.80
C VAL A 33 -14.05 20.20 -3.10
N ALA A 34 -13.68 19.15 -3.84
CA ALA A 34 -12.97 17.99 -3.31
C ALA A 34 -11.66 18.36 -2.59
N LEU A 35 -10.87 19.28 -3.15
CA LEU A 35 -9.64 19.78 -2.50
C LEU A 35 -9.92 20.47 -1.15
N GLN A 36 -11.06 21.15 -1.01
CA GLN A 36 -11.44 21.75 0.27
C GLN A 36 -11.88 20.69 1.28
N GLU A 37 -12.68 19.72 0.84
CA GLU A 37 -13.20 18.64 1.68
C GLU A 37 -12.10 17.70 2.21
N ALA A 38 -11.05 17.49 1.41
CA ALA A 38 -9.93 16.61 1.72
C ALA A 38 -9.23 16.94 3.05
N GLN A 39 -9.25 18.20 3.50
CA GLN A 39 -8.61 18.63 4.76
C GLN A 39 -9.15 17.88 5.99
N GLY A 40 -10.40 17.42 5.94
CA GLY A 40 -11.04 16.66 7.02
C GLY A 40 -11.20 15.17 6.73
N ALA A 41 -10.66 14.66 5.63
CA ALA A 41 -10.85 13.26 5.23
C ALA A 41 -10.02 12.33 6.12
N VAL A 42 -10.66 11.30 6.69
CA VAL A 42 -9.98 10.26 7.46
C VAL A 42 -9.65 9.05 6.57
N ARG A 43 -10.52 8.77 5.59
CA ARG A 43 -10.32 7.73 4.59
C ARG A 43 -10.47 8.33 3.20
N LEU A 44 -9.41 8.21 2.39
CA LEU A 44 -9.39 8.63 0.99
C LEU A 44 -9.21 7.39 0.11
N ILE A 45 -10.19 7.07 -0.71
CA ILE A 45 -10.19 5.85 -1.54
C ILE A 45 -10.37 6.16 -3.02
N ASN A 46 -9.95 5.20 -3.85
CA ASN A 46 -10.10 5.25 -5.31
C ASN A 46 -9.48 6.50 -5.94
N LEU A 47 -8.27 6.89 -5.50
CA LEU A 47 -7.52 8.00 -6.10
C LEU A 47 -6.62 7.49 -7.24
N TYR A 48 -6.92 7.89 -8.47
CA TYR A 48 -6.15 7.59 -9.66
C TYR A 48 -5.20 8.76 -9.99
N CYS A 49 -3.90 8.59 -9.74
CA CYS A 49 -2.90 9.66 -9.89
C CYS A 49 -2.35 9.86 -11.31
N TYR A 50 -2.73 9.02 -12.28
CA TYR A 50 -2.11 9.05 -13.61
C TYR A 50 -2.84 9.94 -14.64
N ARG A 51 -4.15 10.19 -14.47
CA ARG A 51 -4.94 11.04 -15.39
C ARG A 51 -4.67 12.52 -15.16
N ASP A 52 -4.70 12.94 -13.90
CA ASP A 52 -4.38 14.30 -13.48
C ASP A 52 -3.38 14.28 -12.31
N PRO A 53 -2.07 14.10 -12.60
CA PRO A 53 -1.04 13.97 -11.56
C PRO A 53 -0.92 15.21 -10.67
N ALA A 54 -1.18 16.41 -11.22
CA ALA A 54 -1.07 17.65 -10.47
C ALA A 54 -2.18 17.75 -9.43
N TRP A 55 -3.42 17.51 -9.84
CA TRP A 55 -4.57 17.53 -8.92
C TRP A 55 -4.47 16.41 -7.89
N GLY A 56 -4.09 15.20 -8.28
CA GLY A 56 -3.92 14.07 -7.36
C GLY A 56 -2.85 14.35 -6.29
N LEU A 57 -1.74 14.99 -6.67
CA LEU A 57 -0.72 15.43 -5.72
C LEU A 57 -1.23 16.50 -4.75
N GLU A 58 -1.95 17.52 -5.24
CA GLU A 58 -2.53 18.56 -4.39
C GLU A 58 -3.52 17.96 -3.39
N LEU A 59 -4.39 17.06 -3.85
CA LEU A 59 -5.37 16.37 -3.00
C LEU A 59 -4.68 15.61 -1.85
N LEU A 60 -3.61 14.85 -2.15
CA LEU A 60 -2.82 14.14 -1.14
C LEU A 60 -2.22 15.13 -0.12
N GLN A 61 -1.66 16.25 -0.58
CA GLN A 61 -1.07 17.25 0.32
C GLN A 61 -2.11 17.90 1.24
N ARG A 62 -3.32 18.19 0.74
CA ARG A 62 -4.42 18.74 1.56
C ARG A 62 -4.94 17.73 2.58
N ALA A 63 -4.98 16.45 2.22
CA ALA A 63 -5.50 15.38 3.08
C ALA A 63 -4.47 14.85 4.09
N ALA A 64 -3.17 15.09 3.84
CA ALA A 64 -2.07 14.55 4.63
C ALA A 64 -2.20 14.70 6.16
N PRO A 65 -2.70 15.82 6.72
CA PRO A 65 -2.78 15.99 8.17
C PRO A 65 -3.78 15.06 8.87
N THR A 66 -4.78 14.54 8.16
CA THR A 66 -5.94 13.87 8.75
C THR A 66 -6.15 12.43 8.27
N VAL A 67 -5.67 12.08 7.08
CA VAL A 67 -5.88 10.75 6.49
C VAL A 67 -5.16 9.65 7.27
N GLU A 68 -5.91 8.59 7.60
CA GLU A 68 -5.42 7.38 8.25
C GLU A 68 -5.45 6.16 7.31
N ARG A 69 -6.31 6.19 6.28
CA ARG A 69 -6.48 5.12 5.28
C ARG A 69 -6.46 5.70 3.88
N LEU A 70 -5.57 5.19 3.02
CA LEU A 70 -5.40 5.69 1.66
C LEU A 70 -5.33 4.56 0.64
N TRP A 71 -6.10 4.67 -0.44
CA TRP A 71 -5.96 3.83 -1.64
C TRP A 71 -5.57 4.67 -2.84
N VAL A 72 -4.41 4.38 -3.42
CA VAL A 72 -3.85 5.15 -4.52
C VAL A 72 -3.45 4.24 -5.70
N PHE A 73 -3.79 4.68 -6.90
CA PHE A 73 -3.57 3.95 -8.16
C PHE A 73 -2.72 4.80 -9.11
N GLY A 74 -1.74 4.18 -9.78
CA GLY A 74 -0.80 4.84 -10.68
C GLY A 74 0.02 5.94 -9.99
N ALA A 75 0.35 5.77 -8.72
CA ALA A 75 1.15 6.74 -7.98
C ALA A 75 2.56 6.86 -8.58
N ARG A 76 2.93 8.09 -8.95
CA ARG A 76 4.32 8.48 -9.29
C ARG A 76 5.12 8.88 -8.06
N GLU A 77 6.43 9.02 -8.21
CA GLU A 77 7.35 9.42 -7.13
C GLU A 77 6.87 10.61 -6.27
N PRO A 78 6.40 11.76 -6.82
CA PRO A 78 5.91 12.87 -6.01
C PRO A 78 4.73 12.48 -5.11
N HIS A 79 3.83 11.62 -5.60
CA HIS A 79 2.71 11.12 -4.82
C HIS A 79 3.18 10.23 -3.69
N LEU A 80 4.12 9.31 -3.96
CA LEU A 80 4.68 8.43 -2.93
C LEU A 80 5.40 9.20 -1.83
N ARG A 81 6.13 10.28 -2.17
CA ARG A 81 6.71 11.19 -1.18
C ARG A 81 5.64 11.88 -0.32
N ALA A 82 4.57 12.37 -0.94
CA ALA A 82 3.45 12.98 -0.22
C ALA A 82 2.78 11.98 0.74
N VAL A 83 2.55 10.75 0.28
CA VAL A 83 1.99 9.65 1.09
C VAL A 83 2.91 9.29 2.27
N HIS A 84 4.21 9.17 2.03
CA HIS A 84 5.19 8.86 3.06
C HIS A 84 5.29 9.98 4.13
N ALA A 85 5.00 11.23 3.75
CA ALA A 85 4.99 12.37 4.65
C ALA A 85 3.70 12.51 5.49
N MET A 86 2.70 11.62 5.32
CA MET A 86 1.44 11.70 6.06
C MET A 86 1.61 11.22 7.51
N PRO A 87 1.47 12.10 8.53
CA PRO A 87 1.79 11.75 9.91
C PRO A 87 0.84 10.73 10.56
N ARG A 88 -0.38 10.63 10.04
CA ARG A 88 -1.44 9.78 10.62
C ARG A 88 -1.75 8.53 9.80
N LEU A 89 -1.10 8.36 8.64
CA LEU A 89 -1.40 7.26 7.74
C LEU A 89 -1.02 5.91 8.38
N ARG A 90 -2.00 5.00 8.46
CA ARG A 90 -1.86 3.68 9.09
C ARG A 90 -2.13 2.53 8.14
N ARG A 91 -3.01 2.71 7.15
CA ARG A 91 -3.33 1.70 6.14
C ARG A 91 -3.11 2.30 4.75
N LEU A 92 -2.25 1.66 3.96
CA LEU A 92 -1.97 2.08 2.59
C LEU A 92 -2.23 0.92 1.62
N TYR A 93 -3.07 1.16 0.62
CA TYR A 93 -3.14 0.37 -0.59
C TYR A 93 -2.49 1.18 -1.72
N VAL A 94 -1.50 0.59 -2.39
CA VAL A 94 -0.83 1.22 -3.53
C VAL A 94 -0.78 0.25 -4.71
N HIS A 95 -1.33 0.70 -5.83
CA HIS A 95 -1.21 0.04 -7.13
C HIS A 95 -0.38 0.95 -8.02
N CYS A 96 0.81 0.51 -8.42
CA CYS A 96 1.64 1.23 -9.39
C CYS A 96 1.59 0.58 -10.77
N ASN A 97 1.73 1.41 -11.80
CA ASN A 97 1.99 0.93 -13.15
C ASN A 97 3.52 0.91 -13.38
N GLU A 98 3.97 0.24 -14.44
CA GLU A 98 5.41 0.06 -14.76
C GLU A 98 6.16 1.38 -15.04
N ASP A 99 5.44 2.50 -15.25
CA ASP A 99 6.00 3.81 -15.61
C ASP A 99 6.64 4.60 -14.45
N LEU A 100 6.98 3.95 -13.32
CA LEU A 100 7.81 4.61 -12.31
C LEU A 100 9.24 4.68 -12.84
N ASP A 101 9.80 5.89 -12.89
CA ASP A 101 11.14 6.18 -13.41
C ASP A 101 12.18 5.15 -12.95
N ALA A 102 13.19 4.90 -13.80
CA ALA A 102 14.24 3.90 -13.56
C ALA A 102 14.99 4.05 -12.22
N ALA A 103 14.91 5.23 -11.59
CA ALA A 103 15.46 5.48 -10.26
C ALA A 103 14.36 5.37 -9.19
N PRO A 104 14.49 4.45 -8.22
CA PRO A 104 13.52 4.31 -7.14
C PRO A 104 13.54 5.56 -6.23
N PRO A 105 12.39 6.05 -5.77
CA PRO A 105 12.37 7.11 -4.78
C PRO A 105 13.00 6.60 -3.49
N GLU A 106 14.08 7.27 -3.08
CA GLU A 106 14.63 7.09 -1.74
C GLU A 106 13.68 7.76 -0.74
N LEU A 107 12.91 6.93 -0.04
CA LEU A 107 12.08 7.37 1.08
C LEU A 107 12.96 7.36 2.33
N GLY A 108 13.23 8.55 2.88
CA GLY A 108 14.02 8.69 4.10
C GLY A 108 13.36 8.03 5.32
N ALA A 109 14.05 8.04 6.45
CA ALA A 109 13.44 7.61 7.70
C ALA A 109 12.29 8.55 8.09
N LEU A 110 11.20 7.98 8.61
CA LEU A 110 10.09 8.76 9.13
C LEU A 110 10.53 9.61 10.34
N PRO A 111 10.10 10.88 10.41
CA PRO A 111 10.15 11.66 11.64
C PRO A 111 9.48 10.92 12.82
N PRO A 112 9.95 11.08 14.07
CA PRO A 112 9.36 10.42 15.25
C PRO A 112 7.88 10.75 15.50
N VAL A 113 7.37 11.83 14.90
CA VAL A 113 5.97 12.28 15.02
C VAL A 113 5.02 11.41 14.18
N HIS A 114 5.53 10.66 13.21
CA HIS A 114 4.68 9.85 12.34
C HIS A 114 4.24 8.56 13.02
N SER A 115 2.96 8.22 12.91
CA SER A 115 2.41 6.96 13.44
C SER A 115 3.01 5.73 12.74
N GLY A 116 3.48 5.91 11.50
CA GLY A 116 3.93 4.84 10.61
C GLY A 116 2.78 3.96 10.11
N LEU A 117 3.04 3.27 8.99
CA LEU A 117 2.12 2.29 8.45
C LEU A 117 2.06 1.07 9.38
N ARG A 118 0.85 0.59 9.63
CA ARG A 118 0.56 -0.70 10.28
C ARG A 118 0.15 -1.76 9.27
N TRP A 119 -0.46 -1.34 8.18
CA TRP A 119 -0.93 -2.22 7.13
C TRP A 119 -0.55 -1.65 5.77
N LEU A 120 0.02 -2.49 4.91
CA LEU A 120 0.45 -2.14 3.57
C LEU A 120 0.01 -3.21 2.58
N CYS A 121 -0.70 -2.80 1.54
CA CYS A 121 -1.08 -3.63 0.42
C CYS A 121 -0.48 -3.07 -0.87
N VAL A 122 0.33 -3.87 -1.56
CA VAL A 122 1.11 -3.41 -2.72
C VAL A 122 0.85 -4.26 -3.95
N TYR A 123 0.51 -3.59 -5.05
CA TYR A 123 0.31 -4.20 -6.35
C TYR A 123 1.21 -3.53 -7.39
N ARG A 124 2.06 -4.33 -8.07
CA ARG A 124 2.99 -3.88 -9.12
C ARG A 124 3.87 -2.68 -8.72
N LEU A 125 4.24 -2.60 -7.44
CA LEU A 125 5.20 -1.60 -6.96
C LEU A 125 6.62 -2.01 -7.41
N PRO A 126 7.43 -1.10 -8.01
CA PRO A 126 8.79 -1.42 -8.38
C PRO A 126 9.58 -1.91 -7.19
N ARG A 127 10.44 -2.89 -7.44
CA ARG A 127 11.16 -3.63 -6.39
C ARG A 127 11.90 -2.72 -5.41
N ALA A 128 12.65 -1.75 -5.93
CA ALA A 128 13.43 -0.87 -5.08
C ALA A 128 12.57 0.16 -4.33
N THR A 129 11.47 0.63 -4.93
CA THR A 129 10.44 1.44 -4.25
C THR A 129 9.81 0.66 -3.09
N LEU A 130 9.46 -0.60 -3.30
CA LEU A 130 8.96 -1.48 -2.24
C LEU A 130 9.99 -1.59 -1.11
N GLN A 131 11.26 -1.84 -1.44
CA GLN A 131 12.32 -1.95 -0.45
C GLN A 131 12.45 -0.66 0.39
N SER A 132 12.50 0.52 -0.23
CA SER A 132 12.54 1.81 0.48
C SER A 132 11.34 1.98 1.41
N LEU A 133 10.13 1.68 0.93
CA LEU A 133 8.90 1.79 1.73
C LEU A 133 8.92 0.83 2.94
N LEU A 134 9.34 -0.42 2.73
CA LEU A 134 9.45 -1.42 3.80
C LEU A 134 10.48 -1.01 4.86
N GLN A 135 11.64 -0.49 4.44
CA GLN A 135 12.69 -0.01 5.35
C GLN A 135 12.21 1.20 6.17
N ALA A 136 11.54 2.17 5.54
CA ALA A 136 10.99 3.34 6.19
C ALA A 136 9.96 3.01 7.28
N HIS A 137 9.19 1.92 7.10
CA HIS A 137 8.13 1.49 8.02
C HIS A 137 8.47 0.21 8.80
N ALA A 138 9.74 -0.19 8.83
CA ALA A 138 10.16 -1.47 9.40
C ALA A 138 9.84 -1.65 10.89
N GLY A 139 9.78 -0.54 11.64
CA GLY A 139 9.45 -0.54 13.07
C GLY A 139 7.95 -0.45 13.37
N THR A 140 7.10 -0.22 12.37
CA THR A 140 5.66 0.05 12.56
C THR A 140 4.75 -0.88 11.78
N LEU A 141 5.24 -1.47 10.68
CA LEU A 141 4.43 -2.29 9.78
C LEU A 141 4.10 -3.63 10.41
N GLU A 142 2.82 -3.88 10.66
CA GLU A 142 2.30 -5.09 11.31
C GLU A 142 1.80 -6.13 10.29
N GLU A 143 1.25 -5.67 9.17
CA GLU A 143 0.72 -6.52 8.10
C GLU A 143 1.17 -6.05 6.72
N LEU A 144 1.66 -6.99 5.91
CA LEU A 144 2.04 -6.78 4.53
C LEU A 144 1.26 -7.75 3.64
N VAL A 145 0.51 -7.20 2.68
CA VAL A 145 -0.13 -7.93 1.60
C VAL A 145 0.55 -7.52 0.30
N MET A 146 1.01 -8.49 -0.48
CA MET A 146 1.65 -8.17 -1.76
C MET A 146 1.35 -9.22 -2.82
N TRP A 147 1.21 -8.76 -4.06
CA TRP A 147 1.19 -9.65 -5.20
C TRP A 147 2.61 -9.99 -5.59
N ALA A 148 2.88 -11.29 -5.65
CA ALA A 148 4.18 -11.83 -6.00
C ALA A 148 3.94 -13.13 -6.77
N GLY A 149 4.69 -13.36 -7.84
CA GLY A 149 4.78 -14.68 -8.44
C GLY A 149 5.53 -15.67 -7.55
N ASP A 150 5.56 -16.92 -8.00
CA ASP A 150 6.38 -17.94 -7.40
C ASP A 150 7.80 -17.92 -8.01
N ARG A 151 8.41 -19.10 -8.14
CA ARG A 151 9.76 -19.25 -8.66
C ARG A 151 9.69 -19.36 -10.19
N GLY A 152 10.29 -18.41 -10.91
CA GLY A 152 10.26 -18.37 -12.38
C GLY A 152 11.42 -17.61 -13.00
N GLU A 153 11.42 -17.53 -14.34
CA GLU A 153 12.39 -16.77 -15.15
C GLU A 153 11.93 -15.35 -15.47
N GLU A 154 10.67 -15.03 -15.17
CA GLU A 154 10.09 -13.70 -15.38
C GLU A 154 10.74 -12.65 -14.46
N GLU A 155 10.46 -11.37 -14.73
CA GLU A 155 10.96 -10.26 -13.91
C GLU A 155 10.10 -10.03 -12.66
N TRP A 156 10.45 -9.02 -11.86
CA TRP A 156 9.64 -8.64 -10.71
C TRP A 156 8.39 -7.87 -11.15
N PRO A 157 7.20 -8.11 -10.56
CA PRO A 157 6.89 -9.05 -9.48
C PRO A 157 6.48 -10.47 -9.94
N GLU A 158 6.48 -10.75 -11.23
CA GLU A 158 6.09 -12.02 -11.88
C GLU A 158 6.92 -13.23 -11.39
N SER A 159 8.18 -13.00 -11.01
CA SER A 159 9.06 -13.97 -10.35
C SER A 159 9.69 -13.35 -9.12
N CYS A 160 9.68 -14.11 -8.02
CA CYS A 160 10.09 -13.63 -6.71
C CYS A 160 11.08 -14.60 -6.04
N ASN A 161 12.10 -15.04 -6.80
CA ASN A 161 13.11 -16.01 -6.38
C ASN A 161 13.87 -15.60 -5.10
N ASP A 162 14.12 -14.31 -4.93
CA ASP A 162 14.92 -13.72 -3.86
C ASP A 162 14.07 -12.89 -2.87
N LEU A 163 12.75 -13.07 -2.86
CA LEU A 163 11.83 -12.32 -2.00
C LEU A 163 12.22 -12.40 -0.52
N HIS A 164 12.61 -13.58 -0.05
CA HIS A 164 13.09 -13.80 1.32
C HIS A 164 14.32 -12.93 1.64
N SER A 165 15.23 -12.76 0.68
CA SER A 165 16.43 -11.93 0.83
C SER A 165 16.08 -10.43 0.86
N LEU A 166 15.14 -9.99 0.02
CA LEU A 166 14.63 -8.62 0.05
C LEU A 166 14.00 -8.29 1.41
N LEU A 167 13.08 -9.14 1.88
CA LEU A 167 12.36 -8.92 3.14
C LEU A 167 13.30 -8.97 4.35
N GLY A 168 14.26 -9.91 4.36
CA GLY A 168 15.26 -10.01 5.42
C GLY A 168 16.12 -8.74 5.57
N ARG A 169 16.46 -8.08 4.46
CA ARG A 169 17.22 -6.80 4.47
C ARG A 169 16.40 -5.60 4.95
N CYS A 170 15.08 -5.70 4.97
CA CYS A 170 14.22 -4.58 5.38
C CYS A 170 14.10 -4.43 6.90
N GLY A 171 14.49 -5.44 7.69
CA GLY A 171 14.50 -5.35 9.16
C GLY A 171 13.09 -5.16 9.76
N LEU A 172 12.08 -5.84 9.21
CA LEU A 172 10.66 -5.72 9.54
C LEU A 172 10.32 -6.23 10.96
N ARG A 173 10.70 -5.48 11.99
CA ARG A 173 10.60 -5.87 13.41
C ARG A 173 9.18 -5.92 13.96
N ALA A 174 8.28 -5.13 13.41
CA ALA A 174 6.87 -5.09 13.85
C ALA A 174 5.96 -6.06 13.08
N LEU A 175 6.46 -6.68 11.99
CA LEU A 175 5.64 -7.46 11.08
C LEU A 175 5.17 -8.76 11.76
N ARG A 176 3.85 -8.95 11.78
CA ARG A 176 3.19 -10.12 12.36
C ARG A 176 2.57 -11.01 11.29
N ARG A 177 2.12 -10.40 10.18
CA ARG A 177 1.40 -11.10 9.12
C ARG A 177 1.92 -10.68 7.74
N LEU A 178 2.23 -11.67 6.91
CA LEU A 178 2.61 -11.51 5.51
C LEU A 178 1.71 -12.40 4.65
N VAL A 179 1.04 -11.79 3.68
CA VAL A 179 0.19 -12.49 2.71
C VAL A 179 0.74 -12.29 1.31
N LEU A 180 1.11 -13.39 0.66
CA LEU A 180 1.49 -13.41 -0.75
C LEU A 180 0.25 -13.75 -1.60
N ARG A 181 -0.28 -12.74 -2.29
CA ARG A 181 -1.35 -12.90 -3.28
C ARG A 181 -0.73 -13.37 -4.61
N ARG A 182 -1.45 -14.22 -5.33
CA ARG A 182 -1.03 -14.81 -6.62
C ARG A 182 -2.07 -14.44 -7.67
N TRP A 183 -1.66 -14.10 -8.90
CA TRP A 183 -2.64 -13.96 -9.98
C TRP A 183 -3.12 -15.33 -10.46
N ASP A 184 -4.44 -15.47 -10.56
CA ASP A 184 -5.06 -16.74 -10.94
C ASP A 184 -4.85 -17.11 -12.41
N TRP A 185 -4.68 -16.10 -13.26
CA TRP A 185 -4.70 -16.24 -14.72
C TRP A 185 -3.33 -16.12 -15.37
N ALA A 186 -2.36 -15.46 -14.72
CA ALA A 186 -1.08 -15.14 -15.33
C ALA A 186 0.08 -16.07 -14.93
N TYR A 187 -0.03 -16.82 -13.83
CA TYR A 187 1.13 -17.53 -13.27
C TYR A 187 0.86 -19.00 -12.95
N HIS A 188 1.87 -19.82 -13.26
CA HIS A 188 1.93 -21.21 -12.86
C HIS A 188 2.15 -21.34 -11.35
N HIS A 189 1.13 -21.06 -10.54
CA HIS A 189 1.21 -21.31 -9.11
C HIS A 189 1.37 -22.81 -8.83
N ARG A 190 2.62 -23.26 -8.63
CA ARG A 190 2.92 -24.64 -8.25
C ARG A 190 2.90 -24.74 -6.74
N ARG A 191 2.08 -25.63 -6.19
CA ARG A 191 1.92 -25.80 -4.73
C ARG A 191 3.26 -26.08 -4.03
N GLU A 192 4.15 -26.84 -4.65
CA GLU A 192 5.49 -27.14 -4.13
C GLU A 192 6.40 -25.89 -4.12
N GLY A 193 6.52 -25.19 -5.24
CA GLY A 193 7.30 -23.95 -5.33
C GLY A 193 6.79 -22.87 -4.38
N CYS A 194 5.47 -22.75 -4.21
CA CYS A 194 4.86 -21.87 -3.23
C CYS A 194 5.26 -22.25 -1.78
N ARG A 195 5.22 -23.54 -1.42
CA ARG A 195 5.65 -24.02 -0.09
C ARG A 195 7.12 -23.72 0.17
N GLU A 196 8.00 -23.94 -0.80
CA GLU A 196 9.43 -23.63 -0.70
C GLU A 196 9.65 -22.13 -0.49
N GLN A 197 8.98 -21.28 -1.27
CA GLN A 197 9.09 -19.82 -1.14
C GLN A 197 8.59 -19.34 0.24
N LEU A 198 7.44 -19.84 0.71
CA LEU A 198 6.92 -19.51 2.04
C LEU A 198 7.87 -19.97 3.15
N ALA A 199 8.48 -21.16 3.02
CA ALA A 199 9.46 -21.65 3.98
C ALA A 199 10.72 -20.76 4.02
N ALA A 200 11.25 -20.36 2.86
CA ALA A 200 12.38 -19.44 2.78
C ALA A 200 12.06 -18.07 3.40
N VAL A 201 10.86 -17.54 3.17
CA VAL A 201 10.41 -16.27 3.76
C VAL A 201 10.28 -16.39 5.28
N ARG A 202 9.69 -17.48 5.81
CA ARG A 202 9.62 -17.72 7.25
C ARG A 202 11.01 -17.82 7.89
N ALA A 203 11.96 -18.48 7.23
CA ALA A 203 13.33 -18.56 7.71
C ALA A 203 14.01 -17.18 7.75
N ALA A 204 13.75 -16.31 6.77
CA ALA A 204 14.28 -14.96 6.73
C ALA A 204 13.60 -13.99 7.73
N LEU A 205 12.39 -14.32 8.20
CA LEU A 205 11.58 -13.47 9.08
C LEU A 205 11.11 -14.24 10.32
N PRO A 206 12.00 -14.64 11.24
CA PRO A 206 11.67 -15.51 12.36
C PRO A 206 10.67 -14.90 13.37
N GLY A 207 10.46 -13.58 13.36
CA GLY A 207 9.49 -12.89 14.21
C GLY A 207 8.06 -12.84 13.66
N VAL A 208 7.86 -13.20 12.38
CA VAL A 208 6.55 -13.10 11.72
C VAL A 208 5.71 -14.33 12.05
N GLN A 209 4.54 -14.12 12.63
CA GLN A 209 3.66 -15.19 13.12
C GLN A 209 2.97 -15.92 11.97
N GLN A 210 2.60 -15.19 10.92
CA GLN A 210 1.85 -15.73 9.79
C GLN A 210 2.50 -15.34 8.47
N VAL A 211 2.89 -16.34 7.70
CA VAL A 211 3.33 -16.18 6.31
C VAL A 211 2.45 -17.07 5.47
N LEU A 212 1.54 -16.45 4.70
CA LEU A 212 0.43 -17.10 4.02
C LEU A 212 0.53 -16.88 2.50
N CYS A 213 -0.03 -17.81 1.74
CA CYS A 213 -0.35 -17.65 0.33
C CYS A 213 -1.87 -17.54 0.18
N GLY A 214 -2.36 -16.46 -0.41
CA GLY A 214 -3.79 -16.22 -0.61
C GLY A 214 -4.49 -17.33 -1.40
N ARG A 215 -3.75 -18.10 -2.21
CA ARG A 215 -4.28 -19.22 -2.99
C ARG A 215 -4.18 -20.58 -2.30
N CYS A 216 -3.16 -20.81 -1.47
CA CYS A 216 -3.02 -22.10 -0.78
C CYS A 216 -3.86 -22.18 0.50
N ASP A 217 -3.99 -21.05 1.19
CA ASP A 217 -4.48 -21.01 2.56
C ASP A 217 -5.95 -20.60 2.66
N HIS A 218 -6.66 -20.38 1.53
CA HIS A 218 -8.12 -20.24 1.26
C HIS A 218 -9.09 -19.61 2.31
N ASP A 219 -8.63 -19.16 3.48
CA ASP A 219 -9.46 -18.85 4.64
C ASP A 219 -9.61 -17.34 4.92
N HIS A 220 -9.23 -16.45 3.98
CA HIS A 220 -9.33 -15.01 4.21
C HIS A 220 -9.78 -14.23 2.98
N GLU A 221 -11.10 -14.11 2.84
CA GLU A 221 -11.76 -12.94 2.26
C GLU A 221 -11.95 -11.85 3.33
N PRO A 222 -12.14 -10.55 2.97
CA PRO A 222 -12.66 -10.07 1.69
C PRO A 222 -11.61 -9.43 0.77
N GLU A 223 -11.73 -9.72 -0.52
CA GLU A 223 -11.09 -8.99 -1.64
C GLU A 223 -11.38 -7.47 -1.59
N GLU A 224 -12.36 -7.04 -0.77
CA GLU A 224 -12.77 -5.64 -0.63
C GLU A 224 -11.73 -4.72 0.04
N GLU A 225 -10.69 -5.26 0.68
CA GLU A 225 -9.58 -4.43 1.20
C GLU A 225 -8.25 -4.66 0.46
N CYS A 226 -8.13 -5.72 -0.35
CA CYS A 226 -7.03 -6.11 -1.24
C CYS A 226 -7.47 -7.27 -2.17
#